data_AF-A0AB73HZ60-F1
#
_entry.id   AF-A0AB73HZ60-F1
#
_cell.length_a   1.000
_cell.length_b   1.000
_cell.length_c   1.000
_cell.angle_alpha   90.00
_cell.angle_beta   90.00
_cell.angle_gamma   90.00
#
_symmetry.space_group_name_H-M   'P 1'
#
loop_
_entity.id
_entity.type
_entity.pdbx_description
1 polymer ?
#
loop_
_entity_poly.entity_id
_entity_poly.type
_entity_poly.pdbx_seq_one_letter_code
_entity_poly.pdbx_strand_id
1 'polypeptide(L)'
;MRITDFIRTSVLLLTAFTASICQAADFSESIEIPDSQWRVDTQCSTVSKATQCTISVRDGTQEEKVLDYPAAPASASYEAGVFLLTFGCGTACSATYAYKLGGSLGGPFPLVEVADSEREVVMSLGDSSVRFYRMFDAADKPLHEVTPEYGGYSLLESIADTGIEDHVFRVTYQGKTDLEMLEYEAPPLP
;
A
#
# COMPACT_ATOMS: atom_id res chain seq x y z
N MET A 1 -31.78 -71.02 36.86
CA MET A 1 -30.67 -70.05 36.82
C MET A 1 -31.03 -69.05 35.72
N ARG A 2 -31.68 -67.90 36.03
CA ARG A 2 -31.09 -66.56 36.30
C ARG A 2 -30.09 -66.17 35.18
N ILE A 3 -30.20 -65.10 34.38
CA ILE A 3 -30.57 -63.67 34.55
C ILE A 3 -30.64 -63.07 33.11
N THR A 4 -31.78 -62.58 32.62
CA THR A 4 -32.15 -61.15 32.34
C THR A 4 -31.05 -60.22 31.81
N ASP A 5 -31.34 -59.65 30.62
CA ASP A 5 -31.01 -58.32 30.04
C ASP A 5 -29.85 -57.50 30.62
N PHE A 6 -29.04 -56.91 29.72
CA PHE A 6 -28.68 -55.48 29.83
C PHE A 6 -28.11 -54.98 28.49
N ILE A 7 -28.91 -54.21 27.74
CA ILE A 7 -28.47 -53.38 26.61
C ILE A 7 -27.65 -52.24 27.19
N ARG A 8 -26.35 -52.19 26.87
CA ARG A 8 -25.44 -51.14 27.34
C ARG A 8 -25.28 -50.09 26.25
N THR A 9 -26.08 -49.04 26.35
CA THR A 9 -25.99 -47.80 25.58
C THR A 9 -24.64 -47.14 25.87
N SER A 10 -23.76 -47.05 24.87
CA SER A 10 -22.52 -46.28 24.95
C SER A 10 -22.79 -44.88 24.43
N VAL A 11 -22.97 -43.93 25.35
CA VAL A 11 -23.05 -42.50 25.03
C VAL A 11 -21.62 -41.99 24.84
N LEU A 12 -21.22 -41.76 23.59
CA LEU A 12 -20.03 -40.98 23.26
C LEU A 12 -20.37 -39.50 23.40
N LEU A 13 -19.95 -38.87 24.52
CA LEU A 13 -19.88 -37.42 24.62
C LEU A 13 -18.69 -36.94 23.80
N LEU A 14 -18.95 -36.42 22.59
CA LEU A 14 -18.00 -35.57 21.86
C LEU A 14 -18.11 -34.15 22.43
N THR A 15 -17.21 -33.81 23.34
CA THR A 15 -16.95 -32.42 23.72
C THR A 15 -16.20 -31.75 22.56
N ALA A 16 -16.93 -31.07 21.68
CA ALA A 16 -16.35 -30.15 20.72
C ALA A 16 -15.86 -28.91 21.48
N PHE A 17 -14.57 -28.87 21.80
CA PHE A 17 -13.90 -27.62 22.16
C PHE A 17 -13.76 -26.78 20.88
N THR A 18 -14.74 -25.94 20.60
CA THR A 18 -14.55 -24.78 19.72
C THR A 18 -13.78 -23.74 20.52
N ALA A 19 -12.45 -23.89 20.60
CA ALA A 19 -11.59 -22.78 20.95
C ALA A 19 -11.70 -21.77 19.81
N SER A 20 -12.57 -20.77 19.98
CA SER A 20 -12.62 -19.60 19.11
C SER A 20 -11.37 -18.78 19.41
N ILE A 21 -10.26 -19.10 18.72
CA ILE A 21 -9.01 -18.34 18.79
C ILE A 21 -9.18 -17.11 17.88
N CYS A 22 -10.05 -16.18 18.26
CA CYS A 22 -10.04 -14.82 17.71
C CYS A 22 -9.50 -13.88 18.79
N GLN A 23 -8.20 -13.97 19.04
CA GLN A 23 -7.43 -12.91 19.69
C GLN A 23 -6.13 -12.76 18.93
N ALA A 24 -6.15 -11.99 17.84
CA ALA A 24 -4.95 -11.29 17.42
C ALA A 24 -5.05 -9.87 18.01
N ALA A 25 -4.69 -9.74 19.29
CA ALA A 25 -4.62 -8.43 19.94
C ALA A 25 -3.37 -7.66 19.49
N ASP A 26 -2.31 -8.40 19.17
CA ASP A 26 -1.06 -7.88 18.61
C ASP A 26 -0.61 -8.82 17.48
N PHE A 27 -0.09 -8.26 16.39
CA PHE A 27 0.54 -9.05 15.32
C PHE A 27 1.76 -8.34 14.77
N SER A 28 2.66 -9.11 14.18
CA SER A 28 3.81 -8.57 13.48
C SER A 28 3.93 -9.23 12.12
N GLU A 29 4.24 -8.42 11.12
CA GLU A 29 4.47 -8.85 9.75
C GLU A 29 5.69 -8.14 9.19
N SER A 30 6.24 -8.69 8.11
CA SER A 30 7.39 -8.13 7.41
C SER A 30 7.20 -8.27 5.92
N ILE A 31 7.51 -7.21 5.18
CA ILE A 31 7.54 -7.19 3.71
C ILE A 31 9.00 -7.16 3.29
N GLU A 32 9.46 -8.24 2.67
CA GLU A 32 10.76 -8.29 2.01
C GLU A 32 10.69 -7.50 0.69
N ILE A 33 11.69 -6.65 0.44
CA ILE A 33 11.74 -5.86 -0.80
C ILE A 33 12.61 -6.61 -1.81
N PRO A 34 12.10 -6.93 -3.01
CA PRO A 34 12.88 -7.60 -4.05
C PRO A 34 14.19 -6.87 -4.36
N ASP A 35 15.26 -7.64 -4.56
CA ASP A 35 16.59 -7.14 -4.93
C ASP A 35 17.20 -6.11 -3.95
N SER A 36 16.70 -6.06 -2.71
CA SER A 36 17.15 -5.16 -1.65
C SER A 36 17.50 -5.94 -0.38
N GLN A 37 18.42 -5.39 0.42
CA GLN A 37 18.70 -5.86 1.78
C GLN A 37 17.69 -5.32 2.81
N TRP A 38 16.88 -4.34 2.40
CA TRP A 38 15.90 -3.70 3.25
C TRP A 38 14.60 -4.49 3.27
N ARG A 39 13.95 -4.48 4.43
CA ARG A 39 12.58 -4.95 4.64
C ARG A 39 11.78 -3.92 5.43
N VAL A 40 10.47 -4.02 5.31
CA VAL A 40 9.53 -3.22 6.10
C VAL A 40 8.94 -4.10 7.18
N ASP A 41 9.22 -3.77 8.43
CA ASP A 41 8.68 -4.45 9.60
C ASP A 41 7.47 -3.68 10.14
N THR A 42 6.39 -4.39 10.43
CA THR A 42 5.19 -3.84 11.04
C THR A 42 4.90 -4.54 12.36
N GLN A 43 4.61 -3.74 13.39
CA GLN A 43 4.18 -4.22 14.71
C GLN A 43 2.88 -3.53 15.07
N CYS A 44 1.78 -4.28 15.07
CA CYS A 44 0.45 -3.79 15.37
C CYS A 44 0.02 -4.23 16.76
N SER A 45 -0.63 -3.32 17.48
CA SER A 45 -1.29 -3.58 18.76
C SER A 45 -2.68 -2.99 18.78
N THR A 46 -3.61 -3.65 19.47
CA THR A 46 -4.98 -3.15 19.65
C THR A 46 -5.09 -2.44 20.99
N VAL A 47 -5.06 -1.11 20.96
CA VAL A 47 -5.21 -0.27 22.15
C VAL A 47 -6.60 0.36 22.13
N SER A 48 -7.40 0.12 23.16
CA SER A 48 -8.71 0.78 23.33
C SER A 48 -9.67 0.63 22.13
N LYS A 49 -9.70 -0.54 21.48
CA LYS A 49 -10.49 -0.88 20.27
C LYS A 49 -10.03 -0.24 18.96
N ALA A 50 -8.88 0.45 18.94
CA ALA A 50 -8.23 0.89 17.71
C ALA A 50 -6.94 0.09 17.50
N THR A 51 -6.72 -0.38 16.28
CA THR A 51 -5.43 -0.95 15.88
C THR A 51 -4.46 0.19 15.63
N GLN A 52 -3.26 0.08 16.20
CA GLN A 52 -2.16 0.98 15.95
C GLN A 52 -0.92 0.16 15.60
N CYS A 53 -0.36 0.44 14.43
CA CYS A 53 0.82 -0.21 13.88
C CYS A 53 1.99 0.76 13.86
N THR A 54 3.14 0.31 14.36
CA THR A 54 4.42 0.98 14.13
C THR A 54 5.08 0.33 12.91
N ILE A 55 5.44 1.16 11.93
CA ILE A 55 6.08 0.75 10.69
C ILE A 55 7.55 1.18 10.76
N SER A 56 8.46 0.24 10.51
CA SER A 56 9.90 0.45 10.51
C SER A 56 10.54 -0.13 9.25
N VAL A 57 11.68 0.41 8.84
CA VAL A 57 12.55 -0.21 7.82
C VAL A 57 13.79 -0.76 8.48
N ARG A 58 14.30 -1.90 7.99
CA ARG A 58 15.45 -2.59 8.59
C ARG A 58 16.32 -3.27 7.54
N ASP A 59 17.65 -3.27 7.72
CA ASP A 59 18.63 -3.95 6.84
C ASP A 59 19.49 -5.04 7.54
N GLY A 60 19.04 -5.48 8.71
CA GLY A 60 19.76 -6.46 9.55
C GLY A 60 20.82 -5.84 10.47
N THR A 61 21.26 -4.61 10.19
CA THR A 61 22.19 -3.86 11.06
C THR A 61 21.55 -2.62 11.66
N GLN A 62 20.68 -1.96 10.91
CA GLN A 62 19.95 -0.77 11.29
C GLN A 62 18.45 -1.08 11.27
N GLU A 63 17.72 -0.46 12.20
CA GLU A 63 16.26 -0.34 12.18
C GLU A 63 15.90 1.13 12.39
N GLU A 64 15.01 1.64 11.57
CA GLU A 64 14.50 3.00 11.70
C GLU A 64 12.98 3.00 11.64
N LYS A 65 12.36 3.62 12.65
CA LYS A 65 10.90 3.81 12.68
C LYS A 65 10.53 4.86 11.63
N VAL A 66 9.60 4.52 10.76
CA VAL A 66 9.12 5.39 9.68
C VAL A 66 7.88 6.17 10.11
N LEU A 67 6.80 5.47 10.48
CA LEU A 67 5.55 6.11 10.92
C LEU A 67 4.72 5.20 11.84
N ASP A 68 3.72 5.77 12.49
CA ASP A 68 2.61 5.02 13.08
C ASP A 68 1.38 5.13 12.17
N TYR A 69 0.70 4.01 11.91
CA TYR A 69 -0.46 3.93 11.01
C TYR A 69 -1.51 2.95 11.56
N PRO A 70 -2.82 3.11 11.26
CA PRO A 70 -3.86 2.19 11.77
C PRO A 70 -3.84 0.77 11.17
N ALA A 71 -2.99 0.52 10.18
CA ALA A 71 -2.87 -0.76 9.49
C ALA A 71 -1.44 -0.96 8.98
N ALA A 72 -1.12 -2.19 8.60
CA ALA A 72 0.12 -2.49 7.92
C ALA A 72 0.05 -2.08 6.43
N PRO A 73 1.18 -1.76 5.77
CA PRO A 73 1.20 -1.45 4.35
C PRO A 73 0.80 -2.68 3.53
N ALA A 74 0.04 -2.46 2.46
CA ALA A 74 -0.32 -3.52 1.51
C ALA A 74 0.86 -3.91 0.61
N SER A 75 1.77 -2.98 0.36
CA SER A 75 3.00 -3.21 -0.40
C SER A 75 4.07 -2.18 -0.01
N ALA A 76 5.32 -2.52 -0.34
CA ALA A 76 6.45 -1.62 -0.20
C ALA A 76 7.44 -1.81 -1.36
N SER A 77 8.13 -0.74 -1.73
CA SER A 77 9.27 -0.78 -2.65
C SER A 77 10.40 0.10 -2.13
N TYR A 78 11.61 -0.12 -2.64
CA TYR A 78 12.80 0.67 -2.33
C TYR A 78 13.63 0.86 -3.60
N GLU A 79 13.79 2.12 -4.00
CA GLU A 79 14.53 2.49 -5.20
C GLU A 79 15.20 3.85 -4.97
N ALA A 80 16.42 4.03 -5.49
CA ALA A 80 17.19 5.28 -5.40
C ALA A 80 17.24 5.90 -3.97
N GLY A 81 17.25 5.06 -2.93
CA GLY A 81 17.29 5.52 -1.53
C GLY A 81 15.95 5.96 -0.94
N VAL A 82 14.84 5.75 -1.67
CA VAL A 82 13.48 6.10 -1.25
C VAL A 82 12.65 4.84 -1.06
N PHE A 83 12.00 4.74 0.09
CA PHE A 83 10.94 3.77 0.34
C PHE A 83 9.60 4.33 -0.10
N LEU A 84 8.80 3.52 -0.79
CA LEU A 84 7.38 3.80 -0.99
C LEU A 84 6.57 2.78 -0.22
N LEU A 85 5.72 3.26 0.68
CA LEU A 85 4.86 2.44 1.54
C LEU A 85 3.41 2.71 1.16
N THR A 86 2.74 1.72 0.57
CA THR A 86 1.37 1.86 0.09
C THR A 86 0.39 1.19 1.03
N PHE A 87 -0.57 1.95 1.53
CA PHE A 87 -1.62 1.48 2.43
C PHE A 87 -2.95 1.46 1.70
N GLY A 88 -3.68 0.34 1.78
CA GLY A 88 -5.02 0.24 1.21
C GLY A 88 -6.06 0.99 2.06
N CYS A 89 -6.95 1.74 1.41
CA CYS A 89 -8.13 2.36 2.03
C CYS A 89 -9.46 1.91 1.41
N GLY A 90 -9.44 0.89 0.55
CA GLY A 90 -10.59 0.32 -0.15
C GLY A 90 -10.18 -0.24 -1.52
N THR A 91 -11.14 -0.61 -2.37
CA THR A 91 -10.87 -1.18 -3.70
C THR A 91 -10.43 -0.14 -4.75
N ALA A 92 -10.61 1.14 -4.48
CA ALA A 92 -10.29 2.25 -5.40
C ALA A 92 -9.56 3.39 -4.65
N CYS A 93 -8.86 3.05 -3.57
CA CYS A 93 -8.19 4.02 -2.72
C CYS A 93 -6.92 3.42 -2.16
N SER A 94 -5.81 4.14 -2.31
CA SER A 94 -4.58 3.90 -1.56
C SER A 94 -3.98 5.22 -1.08
N ALA A 95 -3.22 5.12 0.00
CA ALA A 95 -2.37 6.20 0.51
C ALA A 95 -0.92 5.71 0.45
N THR A 96 -0.08 6.40 -0.31
CA THR A 96 1.35 6.07 -0.43
C THR A 96 2.18 7.11 0.29
N TYR A 97 3.08 6.67 1.16
CA TYR A 97 4.07 7.51 1.81
C TYR A 97 5.44 7.27 1.20
N ALA A 98 6.19 8.35 0.97
CA ALA A 98 7.58 8.28 0.54
C ALA A 98 8.50 8.54 1.73
N TYR A 99 9.57 7.77 1.89
CA TYR A 99 10.46 7.91 3.04
C TYR A 99 11.94 7.75 2.66
N LYS A 100 12.78 8.62 3.21
CA LYS A 100 14.25 8.55 3.08
C LYS A 100 14.87 8.21 4.44
N LEU A 101 15.83 7.28 4.44
CA LEU A 101 16.61 6.90 5.63
C LEU A 101 17.23 8.12 6.31
N GLY A 102 17.14 8.19 7.64
CA GLY A 102 17.66 9.29 8.45
C GLY A 102 17.05 10.66 8.12
N GLY A 103 15.93 10.70 7.40
CA GLY A 103 15.48 11.89 6.69
C GLY A 103 13.99 12.19 6.84
N SER A 104 13.36 12.47 5.70
CA SER A 104 12.02 13.05 5.58
C SER A 104 10.97 11.99 5.23
N LEU A 105 9.77 12.17 5.78
CA LEU A 105 8.56 11.47 5.38
C LEU A 105 7.71 12.40 4.51
N GLY A 106 7.31 11.90 3.36
CA GLY A 106 6.51 12.58 2.34
C GLY A 106 5.14 11.94 2.16
N GLY A 107 4.15 12.73 1.73
CA GLY A 107 2.78 12.29 1.51
C GLY A 107 1.86 12.48 2.74
N PRO A 108 0.70 11.80 2.78
CA PRO A 108 0.27 10.73 1.88
C PRO A 108 -0.09 11.22 0.48
N PHE A 109 0.30 10.44 -0.53
CA PHE A 109 -0.11 10.62 -1.91
C PHE A 109 -1.26 9.66 -2.24
N PRO A 110 -2.38 10.15 -2.80
CA PRO A 110 -3.49 9.27 -3.15
C PRO A 110 -3.14 8.46 -4.40
N LEU A 111 -3.48 7.17 -4.42
CA LEU A 111 -3.50 6.34 -5.64
C LEU A 111 -2.29 6.54 -6.57
N VAL A 112 -1.09 6.30 -6.03
CA VAL A 112 0.17 6.38 -6.78
C VAL A 112 0.28 5.15 -7.68
N GLU A 113 0.44 5.38 -8.99
CA GLU A 113 0.62 4.33 -9.99
C GLU A 113 2.10 4.14 -10.35
N VAL A 114 2.83 5.26 -10.48
CA VAL A 114 4.21 5.26 -10.94
C VAL A 114 5.01 6.26 -10.12
N ALA A 115 6.27 5.94 -9.85
CA ALA A 115 7.18 6.82 -9.15
C ALA A 115 8.51 6.94 -9.92
N ASP A 116 9.10 8.13 -9.86
CA ASP A 116 10.48 8.41 -10.19
C ASP A 116 11.21 8.70 -8.89
N SER A 117 11.85 7.70 -8.30
CA SER A 117 12.54 7.85 -7.03
C SER A 117 13.83 8.68 -7.16
N GLU A 118 14.44 8.72 -8.36
CA GLU A 118 15.64 9.51 -8.62
C GLU A 118 15.33 11.02 -8.72
N ARG A 119 14.19 11.39 -9.31
CA ARG A 119 13.69 12.78 -9.33
C ARG A 119 12.70 13.11 -8.21
N GLU A 120 12.40 12.15 -7.34
CA GLU A 120 11.52 12.28 -6.19
C GLU A 120 10.12 12.78 -6.58
N VAL A 121 9.55 12.23 -7.66
CA VAL A 121 8.22 12.58 -8.16
C VAL A 121 7.34 11.33 -8.19
N VAL A 122 6.08 11.47 -7.79
CA VAL A 122 5.07 10.42 -7.95
C VAL A 122 3.98 10.88 -8.90
N MET A 123 3.49 9.95 -9.71
CA MET A 123 2.28 10.10 -10.52
C MET A 123 1.11 9.42 -9.79
N SER A 124 0.09 10.22 -9.53
CA SER A 124 -1.14 9.87 -8.85
C SER A 124 -2.31 9.99 -9.81
N LEU A 125 -3.25 9.05 -9.74
CA LEU A 125 -4.50 9.13 -10.47
C LEU A 125 -5.64 9.60 -9.55
N GLY A 126 -6.36 10.63 -9.98
CA GLY A 126 -7.65 11.01 -9.44
C GLY A 126 -8.80 10.55 -10.34
N ASP A 127 -10.03 10.79 -9.89
CA ASP A 127 -11.24 10.41 -10.64
C ASP A 127 -11.29 10.98 -12.07
N SER A 128 -10.71 12.16 -12.28
CA SER A 128 -10.73 12.86 -13.57
C SER A 128 -9.39 13.48 -13.99
N SER A 129 -8.34 13.37 -13.17
CA SER A 129 -7.05 14.00 -13.46
C SER A 129 -5.86 13.14 -13.10
N VAL A 130 -4.77 13.31 -13.85
CA VAL A 130 -3.43 12.79 -13.52
C VAL A 130 -2.68 13.90 -12.79
N ARG A 131 -2.12 13.59 -11.63
CA ARG A 131 -1.42 14.54 -10.76
C ARG A 131 0.00 14.08 -10.49
N PHE A 132 0.93 15.02 -10.53
CA PHE A 132 2.34 14.77 -10.27
C PHE A 132 2.76 15.53 -9.02
N TYR A 133 3.33 14.84 -8.03
CA TYR A 133 3.72 15.43 -6.76
C TYR A 133 5.21 15.28 -6.52
N ARG A 134 5.83 16.28 -5.90
CA ARG A 134 7.17 16.11 -5.31
C ARG A 134 7.02 15.33 -4.00
N MET A 135 7.78 14.25 -3.84
CA MET A 135 7.67 13.35 -2.69
C MET A 135 7.93 14.07 -1.35
N PHE A 136 8.90 14.98 -1.30
CA PHE A 136 9.36 15.59 -0.04
C PHE A 136 9.17 17.12 -0.01
N ASP A 137 8.26 17.64 -0.82
CA ASP A 137 7.82 19.03 -0.69
C ASP A 137 6.70 19.11 0.37
N ALA A 138 6.73 20.15 1.21
CA ALA A 138 5.71 20.37 2.24
C ALA A 138 4.39 20.89 1.66
N ALA A 139 4.35 21.18 0.35
CA ALA A 139 3.15 21.62 -0.33
C ALA A 139 2.26 20.42 -0.71
N ASP A 140 1.02 20.42 -0.23
CA ASP A 140 -0.05 19.49 -0.66
C ASP A 140 -0.48 19.70 -2.12
N LYS A 141 0.21 20.56 -2.87
CA LYS A 141 -0.14 20.94 -4.23
C LYS A 141 0.68 20.11 -5.23
N PRO A 142 0.05 19.54 -6.27
CA PRO A 142 0.79 18.88 -7.33
C PRO A 142 1.72 19.87 -8.06
N LEU A 143 2.90 19.39 -8.45
CA LEU A 143 3.81 20.04 -9.40
C LEU A 143 3.11 20.31 -10.73
N HIS A 144 2.30 19.34 -11.16
CA HIS A 144 1.53 19.41 -12.39
C HIS A 144 0.25 18.58 -12.27
N GLU A 145 -0.81 19.05 -12.91
CA GLU A 145 -2.09 18.35 -12.98
C GLU A 145 -2.67 18.49 -14.39
N VAL A 146 -3.14 17.38 -14.93
CA VAL A 146 -3.77 17.33 -16.25
C VAL A 146 -5.11 16.64 -16.13
N THR A 147 -6.14 17.25 -16.72
CA THR A 147 -7.49 16.68 -16.84
C THR A 147 -7.70 16.29 -18.30
N PRO A 148 -7.39 15.04 -18.69
CA PRO A 148 -7.58 14.58 -20.06
C PRO A 148 -9.07 14.44 -20.40
N GLU A 149 -9.40 14.45 -21.69
CA GLU A 149 -10.74 14.08 -22.16
C GLU A 149 -10.81 12.57 -22.39
N TYR A 150 -11.58 11.85 -21.57
CA TYR A 150 -11.73 10.40 -21.66
C TYR A 150 -13.16 9.99 -22.05
N GLY A 151 -13.30 8.79 -22.63
CA GLY A 151 -14.57 8.26 -23.11
C GLY A 151 -15.45 7.55 -22.06
N GLY A 152 -14.88 7.22 -20.90
CA GLY A 152 -15.53 6.45 -19.82
C GLY A 152 -16.21 7.28 -18.73
N TYR A 153 -16.64 6.62 -17.65
CA TYR A 153 -17.25 7.26 -16.48
C TYR A 153 -16.23 7.96 -15.58
N SER A 154 -15.01 7.42 -15.49
CA SER A 154 -13.88 7.99 -14.76
C SER A 154 -12.59 7.80 -15.55
N LEU A 155 -11.58 8.59 -15.20
CA LEU A 155 -10.23 8.42 -15.75
C LEU A 155 -9.67 7.05 -15.35
N LEU A 156 -9.88 6.62 -14.10
CA LEU A 156 -9.37 5.35 -13.57
C LEU A 156 -9.81 4.14 -14.39
N GLU A 157 -11.08 4.10 -14.79
CA GLU A 157 -11.60 3.03 -15.65
C GLU A 157 -11.14 3.12 -17.10
N SER A 158 -10.62 4.29 -17.51
CA SER A 158 -10.17 4.55 -18.87
C SER A 158 -8.66 4.28 -19.05
N ILE A 159 -7.90 4.04 -17.98
CA ILE A 159 -6.47 3.76 -18.07
C ILE A 159 -6.24 2.38 -18.69
N ALA A 160 -5.42 2.36 -19.75
CA ALA A 160 -4.98 1.14 -20.41
C ALA A 160 -3.59 0.70 -19.95
N ASP A 161 -2.68 1.67 -19.73
CA ASP A 161 -1.30 1.40 -19.32
C ASP A 161 -0.68 2.62 -18.63
N THR A 162 0.26 2.38 -17.71
CA THR A 162 1.05 3.41 -17.04
C THR A 162 2.52 2.98 -16.96
N GLY A 163 3.44 3.93 -17.03
CA GLY A 163 4.86 3.62 -16.94
C GLY A 163 5.75 4.84 -16.82
N ILE A 164 7.04 4.57 -16.70
CA ILE A 164 8.11 5.57 -16.70
C ILE A 164 9.31 5.06 -17.47
N GLU A 165 9.90 5.94 -18.28
CA GLU A 165 11.14 5.69 -19.01
C GLU A 165 11.89 7.01 -19.13
N ASP A 166 13.20 7.03 -18.85
CA ASP A 166 14.04 8.24 -18.92
C ASP A 166 13.45 9.46 -18.20
N HIS A 167 12.85 9.23 -17.01
CA HIS A 167 12.15 10.22 -16.18
C HIS A 167 10.89 10.84 -16.80
N VAL A 168 10.37 10.23 -17.87
CA VAL A 168 9.12 10.61 -18.52
C VAL A 168 8.04 9.64 -18.08
N PHE A 169 7.10 10.14 -17.28
CA PHE A 169 5.87 9.42 -16.95
C PHE A 169 4.98 9.33 -18.18
N ARG A 170 4.40 8.15 -18.41
CA ARG A 170 3.47 7.88 -19.50
C ARG A 170 2.18 7.30 -18.96
N VAL A 171 1.07 7.78 -19.51
CA VAL A 171 -0.27 7.23 -19.27
C VAL A 171 -0.95 7.04 -20.60
N THR A 172 -1.29 5.80 -20.93
CA THR A 172 -2.15 5.47 -22.07
C THR A 172 -3.57 5.28 -21.57
N TYR A 173 -4.55 5.96 -22.18
CA TYR A 173 -5.94 5.91 -21.76
C TYR A 173 -6.90 5.91 -22.95
N GLN A 174 -8.12 5.44 -22.73
CA GLN A 174 -9.21 5.49 -23.70
C GLN A 174 -9.81 6.89 -23.75
N GLY A 175 -9.45 7.63 -24.80
CA GLY A 175 -10.08 8.89 -25.18
C GLY A 175 -11.51 8.69 -25.68
N LYS A 176 -12.13 9.76 -26.16
CA LYS A 176 -13.53 9.71 -26.65
C LYS A 176 -13.73 8.82 -27.87
N THR A 177 -12.70 8.68 -28.71
CA THR A 177 -12.79 7.89 -29.95
C THR A 177 -11.74 6.79 -30.01
N ASP A 178 -10.52 7.07 -29.53
CA ASP A 178 -9.35 6.20 -29.69
C ASP A 178 -8.49 6.20 -28.42
N LEU A 179 -7.44 5.38 -28.40
CA LEU A 179 -6.43 5.45 -27.35
C LEU A 179 -5.60 6.73 -27.49
N GLU A 180 -5.37 7.40 -26.38
CA GLU A 180 -4.55 8.61 -26.26
C GLU A 180 -3.43 8.38 -25.26
N MET A 181 -2.39 9.22 -25.33
CA MET A 181 -1.23 9.16 -24.46
C MET A 181 -0.94 10.53 -23.86
N LEU A 182 -0.69 10.54 -22.56
CA LEU A 182 -0.17 11.67 -21.81
C LEU A 182 1.26 11.38 -21.40
N GLU A 183 2.13 12.37 -21.59
CA GLU A 183 3.52 12.32 -21.13
C GLU A 183 3.82 13.51 -20.20
N TYR A 184 4.64 13.27 -19.18
CA TYR A 184 5.15 14.30 -18.29
C TYR A 184 6.60 13.97 -17.88
N GLU A 185 7.54 14.86 -18.20
CA GLU A 185 8.91 14.74 -17.71
C GLU A 185 9.00 15.28 -16.28
N ALA A 186 9.45 14.46 -15.33
CA ALA A 186 9.66 14.91 -13.97
C ALA A 186 10.72 16.01 -13.93
N PRO A 187 10.51 17.15 -13.26
CA PRO A 187 11.55 18.16 -13.13
C PRO A 187 12.73 17.64 -12.30
N PRO A 188 13.99 18.04 -12.63
CA PRO A 188 15.15 17.67 -11.82
C PRO A 188 14.99 18.16 -10.37
N LEU A 189 15.81 17.60 -9.48
CA LEU A 189 15.91 18.09 -8.11
C LEU A 189 16.50 19.51 -8.09
N PRO A 190 16.05 20.40 -7.17
CA PRO A 190 16.60 21.74 -7.01
C PRO A 190 18.08 21.81 -6.63
#